data_AF-A0A3B0ULT9-F1
#
_entry.id   AF-A0A3B0ULT9-F1
#
_cell.length_a   1.000
_cell.length_b   1.000
_cell.length_c   1.000
_cell.angle_alpha   90.00
_cell.angle_beta   90.00
_cell.angle_gamma   90.00
#
_symmetry.space_group_name_H-M   'P 1'
#
loop_
_entity.id
_entity.type
_entity.pdbx_description
1 polymer ?
#
loop_
_entity_poly.entity_id
_entity_poly.type
_entity_poly.pdbx_seq_one_letter_code
_entity_poly.pdbx_strand_id
1 'polypeptide(L)' 'NKPENLNNFAVKLDTSMQQQNSYYLDLIEGKILQPLKITAIEKGGFNSYMKSVGKLGGQNKVPRLSNDRKIANELSKFKL' A
#
# COMPACT_ATOMS: atom_id res chain seq x y z
N ASN A 1 14.12 4.12 4.51
CA ASN A 1 13.92 5.11 5.61
C ASN A 1 12.48 5.58 5.62
N LYS A 2 11.91 5.90 6.78
CA LYS A 2 10.56 6.47 6.92
C LYS A 2 10.57 7.92 6.41
N PRO A 3 9.53 8.40 5.69
CA PRO A 3 9.44 9.81 5.31
C PRO A 3 9.20 10.68 6.54
N GLU A 4 9.76 11.88 6.55
CA GLU A 4 9.58 12.88 7.62
C GLU A 4 8.10 13.31 7.75
N ASN A 5 7.42 13.46 6.61
CA ASN A 5 6.00 13.78 6.56
C ASN A 5 5.27 12.81 5.62
N LEU A 6 4.44 11.94 6.20
CA LEU A 6 3.70 10.92 5.47
C LEU A 6 2.62 11.51 4.55
N ASN A 7 2.00 12.62 4.94
CA ASN A 7 0.97 13.28 4.14
C ASN A 7 1.58 13.87 2.88
N ASN A 8 2.71 14.58 3.00
CA ASN A 8 3.41 15.13 1.84
C ASN A 8 3.90 14.02 0.91
N PHE A 9 4.36 12.88 1.46
CA PHE A 9 4.74 11.73 0.66
C PHE A 9 3.54 11.13 -0.08
N ALA A 10 2.38 10.99 0.58
CA ALA A 10 1.16 10.51 -0.03
C ALA A 10 0.70 11.40 -1.19
N VAL A 11 0.68 12.73 -1.00
CA VAL A 11 0.32 13.69 -2.06
C VAL A 11 1.26 13.57 -3.25
N LYS A 12 2.59 13.53 -3.02
CA LYS A 12 3.57 13.39 -4.10
C LYS A 12 3.39 12.09 -4.89
N LEU A 13 3.12 10.99 -4.19
CA LEU A 13 2.89 9.70 -4.83
C LEU A 13 1.59 9.72 -5.65
N ASP A 14 0.53 10.31 -5.12
CA ASP A 14 -0.78 10.42 -5.78
C ASP A 14 -0.68 11.25 -7.05
N THR A 15 -0.02 12.40 -6.99
CA THR A 15 0.26 13.25 -8.16
C THR A 15 1.09 12.49 -9.20
N SER A 16 2.11 11.73 -8.79
CA SER A 16 2.92 10.93 -9.72
C SER A 16 2.10 9.83 -10.40
N MET A 17 1.16 9.20 -9.68
CA MET A 17 0.23 8.23 -10.26
C MET A 17 -0.72 8.87 -11.28
N GLN A 18 -1.27 10.05 -10.97
CA GLN A 18 -2.12 10.80 -11.89
C GLN A 18 -1.36 11.21 -13.17
N GLN A 19 -0.09 11.62 -13.05
CA GLN A 19 0.75 11.98 -14.20
C GLN A 19 1.09 10.77 -15.11
N GLN A 20 1.24 9.59 -14.53
CA GLN A 20 1.60 8.37 -15.29
C GLN A 20 0.38 7.61 -15.83
N ASN A 21 -0.82 7.90 -15.33
CA ASN A 21 -2.03 7.19 -15.69
C ASN A 21 -3.21 8.18 -15.77
N SER A 22 -3.50 8.66 -16.99
CA SER A 22 -4.61 9.58 -17.25
C SER A 22 -5.96 9.02 -16.82
N TYR A 23 -6.18 7.71 -16.96
CA TYR A 23 -7.42 7.09 -16.49
C TYR A 23 -7.56 7.15 -14.95
N TYR A 24 -6.45 7.03 -14.21
CA TYR A 24 -6.47 7.24 -12.76
C TYR A 24 -6.84 8.68 -12.41
N LEU A 25 -6.29 9.66 -13.14
CA LEU A 25 -6.64 11.08 -12.98
C LEU A 25 -8.15 11.30 -13.22
N ASP A 26 -8.70 10.79 -14.33
CA ASP A 26 -10.13 10.93 -14.66
C ASP A 26 -11.03 10.38 -13.53
N LEU A 27 -10.65 9.25 -12.93
CA LEU A 27 -11.39 8.64 -11.82
C LEU A 27 -11.33 9.47 -10.54
N ILE A 28 -10.22 10.16 -10.27
CA ILE A 28 -10.06 11.07 -9.13
C ILE A 28 -10.87 12.35 -9.36
N GLU A 29 -10.75 12.98 -10.53
CA GLU A 29 -11.49 14.21 -10.87
C GLU A 29 -13.00 13.96 -10.92
N GLY A 30 -13.41 12.82 -11.48
CA GLY A 30 -14.79 12.36 -11.49
C GLY A 30 -15.33 11.92 -10.12
N LYS A 31 -14.50 11.96 -9.05
CA LYS A 31 -14.84 11.52 -7.69
C LYS A 31 -15.33 10.06 -7.61
N ILE A 32 -14.91 9.23 -8.56
CA ILE A 32 -15.19 7.80 -8.57
C ILE A 32 -14.23 7.08 -7.61
N LEU A 33 -12.98 7.52 -7.58
CA LEU A 33 -11.96 7.07 -6.63
C LEU A 33 -11.64 8.18 -5.63
N GLN A 34 -11.20 7.76 -4.44
CA GLN A 34 -10.54 8.64 -3.47
C GLN A 34 -9.02 8.64 -3.73
N PRO A 35 -8.30 9.70 -3.29
CA PRO A 35 -6.84 9.71 -3.30
C PRO A 35 -6.24 8.53 -2.53
N LEU A 36 -5.03 8.12 -2.90
CA LEU A 36 -4.36 6.98 -2.28
C LEU A 36 -4.18 7.18 -0.77
N LYS A 37 -4.18 6.05 -0.05
CA LYS A 37 -3.95 6.02 1.40
C LYS A 37 -2.72 5.19 1.71
N ILE A 38 -1.80 5.77 2.48
CA ILE A 38 -0.59 5.10 2.94
C ILE A 38 -0.78 4.71 4.40
N THR A 39 -0.47 3.47 4.71
CA THR A 39 -0.41 2.96 6.08
C THR A 39 1.00 2.48 6.35
N ALA A 40 1.66 3.08 7.35
CA ALA A 40 2.95 2.60 7.81
C ALA A 40 2.78 1.33 8.65
N ILE A 41 3.68 0.38 8.47
CA ILE A 41 3.77 -0.84 9.27
C ILE A 41 5.14 -0.93 9.92
N GLU A 42 5.24 -1.73 10.96
CA GLU A 42 6.49 -1.97 11.68
C GLU A 42 7.60 -2.51 10.77
N LYS A 43 8.86 -2.30 11.17
CA LYS A 43 10.00 -2.86 10.46
C LYS A 43 9.94 -4.38 10.50
N GLY A 44 9.95 -5.02 9.32
CA GLY A 44 9.79 -6.46 9.21
C GLY A 44 8.33 -6.93 9.19
N GLY A 45 7.34 -6.04 9.21
CA GLY A 45 5.92 -6.41 9.23
C GLY A 45 5.48 -7.33 8.07
N PHE A 46 6.08 -7.21 6.88
CA PHE A 46 5.85 -8.16 5.79
C PHE A 46 6.37 -9.57 6.09
N ASN A 47 7.51 -9.70 6.77
CA ASN A 47 8.04 -10.99 7.22
C ASN A 47 7.14 -11.58 8.32
N SER A 48 6.71 -10.76 9.29
CA SER A 48 5.77 -11.16 10.33
C SER A 48 4.46 -11.67 9.74
N TYR A 49 3.90 -10.95 8.75
CA TYR A 49 2.73 -11.38 8.00
C TYR A 49 2.95 -12.71 7.25
N MET A 50 4.04 -12.84 6.49
CA MET A 50 4.32 -14.08 5.76
C MET A 50 4.47 -15.27 6.73
N LYS A 51 5.03 -15.03 7.92
CA LYS A 51 5.13 -16.04 8.99
C LYS A 51 3.76 -16.42 9.52
N SER A 52 2.88 -15.44 9.80
CA SER A 52 1.55 -15.70 10.36
C SER A 52 0.66 -16.52 9.43
N VAL A 53 0.85 -16.40 8.11
CA VAL A 53 0.12 -17.20 7.12
C VAL A 53 0.87 -18.48 6.69
N GLY A 54 1.96 -18.85 7.38
CA GLY A 54 2.73 -20.07 7.10
C GLY A 54 3.50 -20.06 5.77
N LYS A 55 3.77 -18.87 5.21
CA LYS A 55 4.43 -18.67 3.90
C LYS A 55 5.81 -18.01 4.01
N LEU A 56 6.37 -17.85 5.21
CA LEU A 56 7.72 -17.33 5.37
C LEU A 56 8.74 -18.37 4.88
N GLY A 57 9.49 -18.03 3.83
CA GLY A 57 10.47 -18.93 3.20
C GLY A 57 9.94 -19.63 1.94
N GLY A 58 10.82 -20.38 1.26
CA GLY A 58 10.51 -21.06 -0.01
C GLY A 58 10.30 -20.09 -1.18
N GLN A 59 9.51 -20.51 -2.18
CA GLN A 59 9.19 -19.71 -3.38
C GLN A 59 8.00 -18.76 -3.20
N ASN A 60 7.50 -18.57 -1.98
CA ASN A 60 6.37 -17.69 -1.70
C ASN A 60 6.79 -16.22 -1.73
N LYS A 61 6.04 -15.38 -2.46
CA LYS A 61 6.25 -13.93 -2.54
C LYS A 61 5.05 -13.17 -2.01
N VAL A 62 5.29 -12.02 -1.37
CA VAL A 62 4.22 -11.09 -0.99
C VAL A 62 3.64 -10.48 -2.27
N PRO A 63 2.32 -10.59 -2.51
CA PRO A 63 1.67 -9.90 -3.62
C PRO A 63 1.79 -8.38 -3.47
N ARG A 64 2.13 -7.69 -4.56
CA ARG A 64 2.32 -6.23 -4.58
C ARG A 64 1.03 -5.45 -4.87
N LEU A 65 0.03 -6.12 -5.46
CA LEU A 65 -1.26 -5.59 -5.84
C LEU A 65 -2.33 -6.67 -5.61
N SER A 66 -3.48 -6.26 -5.08
CA SER A 66 -4.67 -7.11 -4.93
C SER A 66 -5.92 -6.26 -5.18
N ASN A 67 -6.95 -6.89 -5.72
CA ASN A 67 -8.28 -6.26 -5.89
C ASN A 67 -9.12 -6.31 -4.61
N ASP A 68 -8.64 -7.02 -3.58
CA ASP A 68 -9.27 -7.07 -2.26
C ASP A 68 -8.34 -6.57 -1.16
N ARG A 69 -8.91 -6.41 0.05
CA ARG A 69 -8.18 -5.94 1.23
C ARG A 69 -7.65 -7.06 2.11
N LYS A 70 -7.66 -8.34 1.70
CA LYS A 70 -7.28 -9.45 2.61
C LYS A 70 -5.87 -9.27 3.15
N ILE A 71 -4.92 -9.06 2.25
CA ILE A 71 -3.51 -8.85 2.62
C ILE A 71 -3.32 -7.56 3.43
N ALA A 72 -3.99 -6.48 3.00
CA ALA A 72 -3.91 -5.19 3.69
C ALA A 72 -4.50 -5.27 5.12
N ASN A 73 -5.57 -6.04 5.32
CA ASN A 73 -6.20 -6.25 6.63
C ASN A 73 -5.31 -7.11 7.53
N GLU A 74 -4.63 -8.11 6.99
CA GLU A 74 -3.65 -8.88 7.76
C GLU A 74 -2.41 -8.04 8.13
N LEU A 75 -1.88 -7.27 7.19
CA LEU A 75 -0.79 -6.31 7.45
C LEU A 75 -1.21 -5.21 8.43
N SER A 76 -2.51 -4.92 8.53
CA SER A 76 -3.04 -3.91 9.45
C SER A 76 -2.84 -4.26 10.93
N LYS A 77 -2.55 -5.54 11.25
CA LYS A 77 -2.21 -5.98 12.60
C LYS A 77 -0.82 -5.51 13.06
N PHE A 78 0.00 -5.05 12.11
CA PHE A 78 1.38 -4.61 12.33
C PHE A 78 1.57 -3.11 12.06
N LYS A 79 0.49 -2.30 12.14
CA LYS A 79 0.56 -0.85 11.92
C LYS A 79 1.39 -0.14 13.00
N LEU A 80 2.04 0.94 12.59
CA LEU A 80 2.62 1.95 13.50
C LEU A 80 1.56 2.95 13.98
#